data_AF-A0A4Q6XTF0-F1
#
_entry.id   AF-A0A4Q6XTF0-F1
#
_cell.length_a   1.000
_cell.length_b   1.000
_cell.length_c   1.000
_cell.angle_alpha   90.00
_cell.angle_beta   90.00
_cell.angle_gamma   90.00
#
_symmetry.space_group_name_H-M   'P 1'
#
loop_
_entity.id
_entity.type
_entity.pdbx_description
1 polymer ?
#
loop_
_entity_poly.entity_id
_entity_poly.type
_entity_poly.pdbx_seq_one_letter_code
_entity_poly.pdbx_strand_id
1 'polypeptide(L)'
;MTGSVTFTPSETDYVDAIRANFLLAMRRRRTLRPIVIIALVFAAIGAGLGLIDHSSPAWTAVYALGGLAYGAVLFALIYLISYLMLPRRAGRLFRQQRSIQQSFEYRWSDAGLEWSSVQGNGRFPWNDLHGWHETKPAMLIYMNDTLFQFLPQRVFTPEAADDLRATLERAGLPIY
;
A
#
# COMPACT_ATOMS: atom_id res chain seq x y z
N MET A 1 14.98 -24.45 -3.56
CA MET A 1 14.64 -24.57 -5.00
C MET A 1 14.88 -23.21 -5.65
N THR A 2 15.19 -23.17 -6.95
CA THR A 2 15.47 -21.91 -7.65
C THR A 2 14.38 -21.68 -8.70
N GLY A 3 13.50 -20.72 -8.44
CA GLY A 3 12.49 -20.29 -9.41
C GLY A 3 12.94 -18.99 -10.09
N SER A 4 12.45 -18.79 -11.32
CA SER A 4 12.72 -17.58 -12.09
C SER A 4 11.51 -17.18 -12.92
N VAL A 5 11.24 -15.88 -13.00
CA VAL A 5 10.18 -15.32 -13.85
C VAL A 5 10.70 -14.07 -14.54
N THR A 6 10.47 -14.00 -15.84
CA THR A 6 10.80 -12.83 -16.66
C THR A 6 9.51 -12.19 -17.16
N PHE A 7 9.39 -10.88 -16.98
CA PHE A 7 8.25 -10.15 -17.47
C PHE A 7 8.54 -8.70 -17.79
N THR A 8 7.77 -8.16 -18.72
CA THR A 8 7.69 -6.72 -18.95
C THR A 8 6.47 -6.19 -18.21
N PRO A 9 6.64 -5.27 -17.25
CA PRO A 9 5.53 -4.68 -16.53
C PRO A 9 4.63 -3.87 -17.47
N SER A 10 3.32 -4.00 -17.33
CA SER A 10 2.34 -3.14 -18.01
C SER A 10 1.86 -2.01 -17.09
N GLU A 11 1.31 -0.94 -17.68
CA GLU A 11 0.72 0.17 -16.91
C GLU A 11 -0.42 -0.34 -16.00
N THR A 12 -1.22 -1.30 -16.48
CA THR A 12 -2.30 -1.92 -15.71
C THR A 12 -1.77 -2.71 -14.52
N ASP A 13 -0.70 -3.49 -14.68
CA ASP A 13 -0.11 -4.24 -13.56
C ASP A 13 0.38 -3.30 -12.46
N TYR A 14 1.04 -2.20 -12.86
CA TYR A 14 1.56 -1.21 -11.93
C TYR A 14 0.46 -0.47 -11.17
N VAL A 15 -0.59 -0.03 -11.89
CA VAL A 15 -1.74 0.64 -11.30
C VAL A 15 -2.47 -0.29 -10.33
N ASP A 16 -2.66 -1.55 -10.68
CA ASP A 16 -3.37 -2.51 -9.84
C ASP A 16 -2.54 -2.91 -8.62
N ALA A 17 -1.22 -3.05 -8.75
CA ALA A 17 -0.31 -3.26 -7.61
C ALA A 17 -0.35 -2.06 -6.63
N ILE A 18 -0.32 -0.82 -7.14
CA ILE A 18 -0.43 0.38 -6.31
C ILE A 18 -1.79 0.47 -5.62
N ARG A 19 -2.88 0.15 -6.32
CA ARG A 19 -4.23 0.10 -5.74
C ARG A 19 -4.31 -0.94 -4.62
N ALA A 20 -3.79 -2.14 -4.87
CA ALA A 20 -3.76 -3.19 -3.87
C ALA A 20 -2.97 -2.76 -2.63
N ASN A 21 -1.77 -2.20 -2.82
CA ASN A 21 -0.96 -1.65 -1.73
C ASN A 21 -1.69 -0.52 -0.98
N PHE A 22 -2.40 0.38 -1.68
CA PHE A 22 -3.18 1.45 -1.04
C PHE A 22 -4.31 0.91 -0.16
N LEU A 23 -5.03 -0.11 -0.64
CA LEU A 23 -6.09 -0.75 0.14
C LEU A 23 -5.53 -1.50 1.37
N LEU A 24 -4.37 -2.14 1.23
CA LEU A 24 -3.66 -2.75 2.36
C LEU A 24 -3.21 -1.68 3.36
N ALA A 25 -2.56 -0.63 2.88
CA ALA A 25 -2.11 0.49 3.69
C ALA A 25 -3.25 1.15 4.46
N MET A 26 -4.47 1.19 3.92
CA MET A 26 -5.64 1.72 4.61
C MET A 26 -6.11 0.84 5.77
N ARG A 27 -5.95 -0.48 5.68
CA ARG A 27 -6.25 -1.41 6.78
C ARG A 27 -5.20 -1.36 7.89
N ARG A 28 -4.04 -0.75 7.65
CA ARG A 28 -2.96 -0.69 8.65
C ARG A 28 -3.30 0.28 9.78
N ARG A 29 -3.02 -0.09 11.03
CA ARG A 29 -3.30 0.76 12.21
C ARG A 29 -2.59 2.12 12.18
N ARG A 30 -1.47 2.21 11.44
CA ARG A 30 -0.64 3.42 11.36
C ARG A 30 -1.30 4.54 10.54
N THR A 31 -2.09 4.21 9.53
CA THR A 31 -2.92 5.15 8.76
C THR A 31 -4.17 5.56 9.51
N LEU A 32 -4.64 4.79 10.50
CA LEU A 32 -5.77 5.17 11.37
C LEU A 32 -5.41 6.26 12.37
N ARG A 33 -4.15 6.34 12.83
CA ARG A 33 -3.71 7.33 13.82
C ARG A 33 -4.00 8.78 13.42
N PRO A 34 -3.61 9.28 12.22
CA PRO A 34 -3.95 10.64 11.83
C PRO A 34 -5.45 10.87 11.69
N ILE A 35 -6.23 9.84 11.35
CA ILE A 35 -7.71 9.92 11.26
C ILE A 35 -8.30 10.19 12.65
N VAL A 36 -7.87 9.42 13.65
CA VAL A 36 -8.32 9.60 15.03
C VAL A 36 -7.95 10.99 15.53
N ILE A 37 -6.73 11.47 15.23
CA ILE A 37 -6.30 12.81 15.61
C ILE A 37 -7.19 13.89 14.97
N ILE A 38 -7.43 13.81 13.66
CA ILE A 38 -8.29 14.76 12.94
C ILE A 38 -9.72 14.73 13.50
N ALA A 39 -10.29 13.54 13.71
CA ALA A 39 -11.62 13.39 14.28
C ALA A 39 -11.72 13.99 15.69
N LEU A 40 -10.71 13.79 16.54
CA LEU A 40 -10.64 14.39 17.88
C LEU A 40 -10.51 15.92 17.81
N VAL A 41 -9.73 16.46 16.86
CA VAL A 41 -9.62 17.92 16.66
C VAL A 41 -10.97 18.51 16.26
N PHE A 42 -11.68 17.91 15.30
CA PHE A 42 -13.01 18.40 14.90
C PHE A 42 -14.05 18.24 16.01
N ALA A 43 -13.99 17.17 16.80
CA ALA A 43 -14.84 17.00 17.98
C ALA A 43 -14.55 18.07 19.05
N ALA A 44 -13.29 18.41 19.29
CA ALA A 44 -12.89 19.46 20.23
C ALA A 44 -13.33 20.86 19.77
N ILE A 45 -13.23 21.15 18.46
CA ILE A 45 -13.76 22.39 17.87
C ILE A 45 -15.27 22.47 18.05
N GLY A 46 -16.01 21.39 17.75
CA GLY A 46 -17.46 21.33 17.95
C GLY A 46 -17.86 21.53 19.41
N ALA A 47 -17.17 20.88 20.35
CA ALA A 47 -17.40 21.06 21.78
C ALA A 47 -17.10 22.50 22.24
N GLY A 48 -16.01 23.11 21.75
CA GLY A 48 -15.66 24.50 22.06
C GLY A 48 -16.73 25.50 21.59
N LEU A 49 -17.26 25.31 20.38
CA LEU A 49 -18.38 26.12 19.88
C LEU A 49 -19.63 25.96 20.75
N GLY A 50 -19.94 24.74 21.20
CA GLY A 50 -21.07 24.47 22.09
C GLY A 50 -20.93 25.02 23.51
N LEU A 51 -19.70 25.31 23.98
CA LEU A 51 -19.47 25.96 25.28
C LEU A 51 -19.61 27.49 25.21
N ILE A 52 -19.34 28.09 24.05
CA ILE A 52 -19.48 29.54 23.80
C ILE A 52 -20.94 29.95 23.68
N ASP A 53 -21.79 29.06 23.16
CA ASP A 53 -23.20 29.30 22.95
C ASP A 53 -24.01 29.40 24.27
N HIS A 54 -23.39 29.13 25.43
CA HIS A 54 -24.02 29.09 26.77
C HIS A 54 -25.34 28.28 26.84
N SER A 55 -25.60 27.45 25.84
CA SER A 55 -26.78 26.61 25.72
C SER A 55 -26.63 25.35 26.58
N SER A 56 -27.75 24.68 26.85
CA SER A 56 -27.78 23.53 27.76
C SER A 56 -26.75 22.45 27.36
N PRO A 57 -26.29 21.60 28.31
CA PRO A 57 -25.30 20.55 28.03
C PRO A 57 -25.67 19.61 26.87
N ALA A 58 -26.98 19.49 26.56
CA ALA A 58 -27.48 18.75 25.42
C ALA A 58 -27.00 19.33 24.08
N TRP A 59 -26.97 20.66 23.93
CA TRP A 59 -26.54 21.33 22.71
C TRP A 59 -25.02 21.20 22.49
N THR A 60 -24.23 21.28 23.57
CA THR A 60 -22.78 21.00 23.50
C THR A 60 -22.50 19.59 22.95
N ALA A 61 -23.29 18.59 23.37
CA ALA A 61 -23.18 17.22 22.84
C ALA A 61 -23.58 17.14 21.35
N VAL A 62 -24.61 17.86 20.93
CA VAL A 62 -25.02 17.95 19.51
C VAL A 62 -23.91 18.55 18.64
N TYR A 63 -23.28 19.65 19.08
CA TYR A 63 -22.17 20.26 18.34
C TYR A 63 -20.93 19.36 18.29
N ALA A 64 -20.61 18.65 19.37
CA ALA A 64 -19.50 17.69 19.38
C ALA A 64 -19.74 16.51 18.42
N LEU A 65 -20.96 15.94 18.41
CA LEU A 65 -21.35 14.90 17.47
C LEU A 65 -21.37 15.40 16.02
N GLY A 66 -21.85 16.63 15.79
CA GLY A 66 -21.81 17.28 14.48
C GLY A 66 -20.39 17.48 13.97
N GLY A 67 -19.47 17.91 14.84
CA GLY A 67 -18.05 18.03 14.51
C GLY A 67 -17.40 16.69 14.16
N LEU A 68 -17.71 15.63 14.93
CA LEU A 68 -17.22 14.28 14.64
C LEU A 68 -17.76 13.75 13.30
N ALA A 69 -19.06 13.92 13.04
CA ALA A 69 -19.68 13.54 11.77
C ALA A 69 -19.08 14.30 10.59
N TYR A 70 -18.86 15.60 10.73
CA TYR A 70 -18.20 16.43 9.72
C TYR A 70 -16.76 15.95 9.44
N GLY A 71 -15.98 15.69 10.49
CA GLY A 71 -14.63 15.15 10.37
C GLY A 71 -14.61 13.79 9.64
N ALA A 72 -15.55 12.91 9.95
CA ALA A 72 -15.69 11.62 9.28
C ALA A 72 -16.06 11.76 7.79
N VAL A 73 -16.98 12.67 7.45
CA VAL A 73 -17.37 12.95 6.06
C VAL A 73 -16.20 13.54 5.27
N LEU A 74 -15.50 14.54 5.83
CA LEU A 74 -14.34 15.16 5.19
C LEU A 74 -13.24 14.12 4.94
N PHE A 75 -12.99 13.25 5.92
CA PHE A 75 -12.03 12.17 5.78
C PHE A 75 -12.44 11.18 4.66
N ALA A 76 -13.70 10.73 4.65
CA ALA A 76 -14.22 9.84 3.62
C ALA A 76 -14.10 10.47 2.22
N LEU A 77 -14.32 11.78 2.10
CA LEU A 77 -14.19 12.51 0.85
C LEU A 77 -12.73 12.57 0.38
N ILE A 78 -11.78 12.93 1.26
CA ILE A 78 -10.34 12.96 0.94
C ILE A 78 -9.86 11.57 0.50
N TYR A 79 -10.32 10.52 1.20
CA TYR A 79 -10.00 9.14 0.87
C TYR A 79 -10.53 8.75 -0.52
N LEU A 80 -11.82 9.02 -0.78
CA LEU A 80 -12.45 8.72 -2.05
C LEU A 80 -11.75 9.43 -3.21
N ILE A 81 -11.45 10.72 -3.05
CA ILE A 81 -10.72 11.50 -4.06
C ILE A 81 -9.33 10.91 -4.28
N SER A 82 -8.60 10.57 -3.22
CA SER A 82 -7.27 9.97 -3.31
C SER A 82 -7.29 8.65 -4.07
N TYR A 83 -8.26 7.78 -3.77
CA TYR A 83 -8.46 6.50 -4.45
C TYR A 83 -8.81 6.68 -5.93
N LEU A 84 -9.72 7.62 -6.26
CA LEU A 84 -10.11 7.92 -7.64
C LEU A 84 -8.98 8.58 -8.46
N MET A 85 -8.10 9.35 -7.81
CA MET A 85 -6.94 9.96 -8.46
C MET A 85 -5.74 9.01 -8.59
N LEU A 86 -5.66 7.98 -7.76
CA LEU A 86 -4.58 7.00 -7.72
C LEU A 86 -4.21 6.41 -9.09
N PRO A 87 -5.15 5.88 -9.91
CA PRO A 87 -4.81 5.31 -11.21
C PRO A 87 -4.19 6.33 -12.16
N ARG A 88 -4.70 7.57 -12.15
CA ARG A 88 -4.17 8.65 -13.00
C ARG A 88 -2.73 9.02 -12.59
N ARG A 89 -2.47 9.08 -11.28
CA ARG A 89 -1.14 9.39 -10.74
C ARG A 89 -0.15 8.25 -11.00
N ALA A 90 -0.55 7.02 -10.71
CA ALA A 90 0.26 5.82 -10.94
C ALA A 90 0.58 5.63 -12.43
N GLY A 91 -0.42 5.73 -13.32
CA GLY A 91 -0.20 5.65 -14.76
C GLY A 91 0.71 6.75 -15.29
N ARG A 92 0.56 7.98 -14.79
CA ARG A 92 1.49 9.07 -15.13
C ARG A 92 2.92 8.76 -14.68
N LEU A 93 3.11 8.25 -13.47
CA LEU A 93 4.43 7.89 -12.94
C LEU A 93 5.06 6.75 -13.74
N PHE A 94 4.27 5.72 -14.08
CA PHE A 94 4.70 4.63 -14.96
C PHE A 94 5.21 5.15 -16.30
N ARG A 95 4.46 6.05 -16.94
CA ARG A 95 4.89 6.66 -18.22
C ARG A 95 6.15 7.52 -18.11
N GLN A 96 6.37 8.14 -16.95
CA GLN A 96 7.56 8.98 -16.70
C GLN A 96 8.81 8.15 -16.36
N GLN A 97 8.65 7.01 -15.69
CA GLN A 97 9.76 6.15 -15.28
C GLN A 97 10.05 5.08 -16.33
N ARG A 98 10.95 5.40 -17.28
CA ARG A 98 11.41 4.44 -18.28
C ARG A 98 12.05 3.18 -17.67
N SER A 99 12.63 3.28 -16.47
CA SER A 99 13.23 2.14 -15.77
C SER A 99 12.21 1.04 -15.44
N ILE A 100 10.96 1.39 -15.11
CA ILE A 100 9.91 0.42 -14.76
C ILE A 100 9.31 -0.24 -16.02
N GLN A 101 9.44 0.39 -17.19
CA GLN A 101 8.89 -0.12 -18.44
C GLN A 101 9.76 -1.22 -19.08
N GLN A 102 10.92 -1.52 -18.49
CA GLN A 102 11.83 -2.53 -19.04
C GLN A 102 11.47 -3.94 -18.61
N SER A 103 12.00 -4.93 -19.34
CA SER A 103 11.91 -6.33 -18.94
C SER A 103 12.74 -6.56 -17.67
N PHE A 104 12.13 -7.21 -16.68
CA PHE A 104 12.78 -7.66 -15.47
C PHE A 104 12.78 -9.18 -15.42
N GLU A 105 13.93 -9.76 -15.11
CA GLU A 105 14.07 -11.14 -14.70
C GLU A 105 14.23 -11.17 -13.18
N TYR A 106 13.32 -11.85 -12.49
CA TYR A 106 13.41 -12.12 -11.07
C TYR A 106 13.76 -13.58 -10.87
N ARG A 107 14.73 -13.83 -10.00
CA ARG A 107 15.15 -15.17 -9.60
C ARG A 107 15.14 -15.22 -8.09
N TRP A 108 14.60 -16.28 -7.51
CA TRP A 108 14.63 -16.47 -6.06
C TRP A 108 15.29 -17.80 -5.75
N SER A 109 15.99 -17.79 -4.63
CA SER A 109 16.65 -18.97 -4.08
C SER A 109 16.61 -18.90 -2.56
N ASP A 110 17.12 -19.94 -1.90
CA ASP A 110 17.28 -19.93 -0.44
C ASP A 110 18.17 -18.78 0.05
N ALA A 111 18.99 -18.20 -0.83
CA ALA A 111 19.97 -17.17 -0.50
C ALA A 111 19.48 -15.72 -0.71
N GLY A 112 18.34 -15.51 -1.38
CA GLY A 112 17.77 -14.18 -1.61
C GLY A 112 16.95 -14.06 -2.89
N LEU A 113 16.44 -12.84 -3.12
CA LEU A 113 15.80 -12.40 -4.35
C LEU A 113 16.80 -11.67 -5.23
N GLU A 114 17.05 -12.18 -6.42
CA GLU A 114 17.85 -11.57 -7.46
C GLU A 114 16.93 -10.93 -8.50
N TRP A 115 17.32 -9.76 -8.99
CA TRP A 115 16.66 -9.10 -10.10
C TRP A 115 17.68 -8.68 -11.14
N SER A 116 17.30 -8.76 -12.41
CA SER A 116 18.11 -8.36 -13.54
C SER A 116 17.24 -7.59 -14.53
N SER A 117 17.77 -6.47 -15.02
CA SER A 117 17.17 -5.66 -16.08
C SER A 117 18.26 -5.18 -17.03
N VAL A 118 17.86 -4.52 -18.13
CA VAL A 118 18.82 -3.92 -19.08
C VAL A 118 19.66 -2.81 -18.42
N GLN A 119 19.17 -2.19 -17.35
CA GLN A 119 19.85 -1.09 -16.65
C GLN A 119 20.79 -1.56 -15.54
N GLY A 120 20.66 -2.81 -15.08
CA GLY A 120 21.48 -3.33 -14.01
C GLY A 120 20.94 -4.63 -13.43
N ASN A 121 21.72 -5.23 -12.56
CA ASN A 121 21.33 -6.38 -11.78
C ASN A 121 21.56 -6.09 -10.29
N GLY A 122 20.88 -6.83 -9.45
CA GLY A 122 21.01 -6.70 -8.01
C GLY A 122 20.51 -7.93 -7.29
N ARG A 123 20.90 -8.04 -6.03
CA ARG A 123 20.48 -9.11 -5.14
C ARG A 123 20.06 -8.51 -3.81
N PHE A 124 18.92 -8.97 -3.32
CA PHE A 124 18.39 -8.68 -2.01
C PHE A 124 18.43 -9.95 -1.16
N PRO A 125 19.38 -10.04 -0.21
CA PRO A 125 19.30 -11.03 0.86
C PRO A 125 17.94 -10.94 1.55
N TRP A 126 17.36 -12.07 1.93
CA TRP A 126 16.05 -12.08 2.59
C TRP A 126 16.03 -11.22 3.87
N ASN A 127 17.13 -11.18 4.62
CA ASN A 127 17.26 -10.40 5.84
C ASN A 127 17.22 -8.87 5.61
N ASP A 128 17.46 -8.41 4.38
CA ASP A 128 17.41 -6.98 4.03
C ASP A 128 16.00 -6.54 3.58
N LEU A 129 15.09 -7.51 3.37
CA LEU A 129 13.71 -7.24 3.00
C LEU A 129 12.87 -7.05 4.25
N HIS A 130 11.94 -6.09 4.16
CA HIS A 130 11.10 -5.71 5.27
C HIS A 130 9.91 -6.63 5.48
N GLY A 131 9.39 -7.24 4.40
CA GLY A 131 8.27 -8.16 4.45
C GLY A 131 7.67 -8.41 3.08
N TRP A 132 6.59 -9.16 3.01
CA TRP A 132 5.89 -9.45 1.75
C TRP A 132 4.39 -9.54 1.95
N HIS A 133 3.61 -9.37 0.88
CA HIS A 133 2.17 -9.59 0.93
C HIS A 133 1.67 -10.07 -0.42
N GLU A 134 0.87 -11.13 -0.41
CA GLU A 134 0.22 -11.62 -1.61
C GLU A 134 -1.11 -10.91 -1.84
N THR A 135 -1.30 -10.38 -3.05
CA THR A 135 -2.56 -9.75 -3.46
C THR A 135 -3.06 -10.40 -4.75
N LYS A 136 -4.34 -10.18 -5.07
CA LYS A 136 -4.93 -10.69 -6.31
C LYS A 136 -4.16 -10.26 -7.58
N PRO A 137 -3.72 -8.99 -7.75
CA PRO A 137 -2.99 -8.58 -8.95
C PRO A 137 -1.48 -8.89 -8.91
N ALA A 138 -0.86 -8.91 -7.73
CA ALA A 138 0.60 -9.04 -7.61
C ALA A 138 1.04 -9.58 -6.26
N MET A 139 2.21 -10.20 -6.24
CA MET A 139 2.98 -10.44 -5.03
C MET A 139 3.87 -9.22 -4.76
N LEU A 140 3.69 -8.61 -3.59
CA LEU A 140 4.38 -7.39 -3.18
C LEU A 140 5.49 -7.76 -2.20
N ILE A 141 6.72 -7.37 -2.50
CA ILE A 141 7.90 -7.63 -1.65
C ILE A 141 8.47 -6.29 -1.22
N TYR A 142 8.38 -5.99 0.08
CA TYR A 142 8.74 -4.70 0.66
C TYR A 142 10.22 -4.67 1.00
N MET A 143 10.91 -3.64 0.52
CA MET A 143 12.28 -3.33 0.93
C MET A 143 12.28 -2.37 2.13
N ASN A 144 11.22 -1.57 2.27
CA ASN A 144 10.92 -0.77 3.46
C ASN A 144 9.40 -0.47 3.50
N ASP A 145 8.97 0.36 4.46
CA ASP A 145 7.56 0.74 4.67
C ASP A 145 6.86 1.35 3.43
N THR A 146 7.62 1.86 2.46
CA THR A 146 7.09 2.60 1.29
C THR A 146 7.51 2.02 -0.06
N LEU A 147 8.69 1.40 -0.13
CA LEU A 147 9.27 0.87 -1.35
C LEU A 147 9.07 -0.64 -1.40
N PHE A 148 8.45 -1.08 -2.49
CA PHE A 148 8.17 -2.49 -2.74
C PHE A 148 8.45 -2.83 -4.20
N GLN A 149 8.83 -4.08 -4.43
CA GLN A 149 8.84 -4.70 -5.74
C GLN A 149 7.51 -5.42 -5.94
N PHE A 150 6.94 -5.34 -7.14
CA PHE A 150 5.72 -6.03 -7.49
C PHE A 150 6.02 -7.06 -8.56
N LEU A 151 5.58 -8.30 -8.33
CA LEU A 151 5.63 -9.37 -9.30
C LEU A 151 4.18 -9.70 -9.67
N PRO A 152 3.71 -9.38 -10.89
CA PRO A 152 2.33 -9.60 -11.30
C PRO A 152 1.94 -11.08 -11.19
N GLN A 153 0.76 -11.38 -10.64
CA GLN A 153 0.32 -12.78 -10.51
C GLN A 153 0.20 -13.50 -11.86
N ARG A 154 -0.13 -12.75 -12.93
CA ARG A 154 -0.28 -13.27 -14.30
C ARG A 154 1.00 -13.87 -14.90
N VAL A 155 2.17 -13.60 -14.32
CA VAL A 155 3.47 -14.06 -14.86
C VAL A 155 3.95 -15.35 -14.19
N PHE A 156 3.28 -15.79 -13.13
CA PHE A 156 3.58 -17.04 -12.45
C PHE A 156 2.74 -18.19 -13.00
N THR A 157 3.34 -19.37 -13.09
CA THR A 157 2.58 -20.61 -13.04
C THR A 157 2.15 -20.87 -11.59
N PRO A 158 1.09 -21.67 -11.34
CA PRO A 158 0.69 -22.02 -9.97
C PRO A 158 1.85 -22.55 -9.13
N GLU A 159 2.69 -23.41 -9.72
CA GLU A 159 3.85 -24.01 -9.06
C GLU A 159 4.92 -22.97 -8.73
N ALA A 160 5.17 -22.01 -9.63
CA ALA A 160 6.15 -20.95 -9.40
C ALA A 160 5.69 -19.96 -8.33
N ALA A 161 4.40 -19.65 -8.28
CA ALA A 161 3.82 -18.81 -7.23
C ALA A 161 3.92 -19.50 -5.86
N ASP A 162 3.57 -20.78 -5.80
CA ASP A 162 3.64 -21.58 -4.57
C ASP A 162 5.10 -21.77 -4.10
N ASP A 163 6.05 -21.98 -5.01
CA ASP A 163 7.48 -22.08 -4.67
C ASP A 163 8.05 -20.76 -4.11
N LEU A 164 7.68 -19.63 -4.70
CA LEU A 164 8.07 -18.32 -4.18
C LEU A 164 7.44 -18.07 -2.80
N ARG A 165 6.14 -18.36 -2.64
CA ARG A 165 5.45 -18.25 -1.34
C ARG A 165 6.15 -19.08 -0.26
N ALA A 166 6.39 -20.36 -0.54
CA ALA A 166 7.07 -21.27 0.38
C ALA A 166 8.51 -20.81 0.69
N THR A 167 9.20 -20.18 -0.27
CA THR A 167 10.55 -19.64 -0.06
C THR A 167 10.52 -18.40 0.84
N LEU A 168 9.56 -17.49 0.66
CA LEU A 168 9.39 -16.31 1.52
C LEU A 168 9.05 -16.70 2.96
N GLU A 169 8.17 -17.69 3.13
CA GLU A 169 7.82 -18.24 4.45
C GLU A 169 9.02 -18.92 5.12
N ARG A 170 9.77 -19.75 4.39
CA ARG A 170 10.97 -20.42 4.89
C ARG A 170 12.09 -19.44 5.28
N ALA A 171 12.20 -18.33 4.56
CA ALA A 171 13.13 -17.26 4.87
C ALA A 171 12.74 -16.47 6.13
N GLY A 172 11.55 -16.70 6.71
CA GLY A 172 11.08 -16.03 7.92
C GLY A 172 10.63 -14.59 7.68
N LEU A 173 10.33 -14.21 6.44
CA LEU A 173 9.88 -12.86 6.13
C LEU A 173 8.46 -12.62 6.63
N PRO A 174 8.21 -11.51 7.35
CA PRO A 174 6.89 -11.22 7.88
C PRO A 174 5.91 -10.89 6.74
N ILE A 175 4.66 -11.29 6.93
CA ILE A 175 3.56 -10.88 6.06
C ILE A 175 3.15 -9.45 6.44
N TYR A 176 3.20 -8.52 5.47
CA TYR A 176 3.23 -7.07 5.68
C TYR A 176 1.94 -6.30 5.36
#